data_AF-A0A2K2U0Y5-F1
#
_entry.id   AF-A0A2K2U0Y5-F1
#
_cell.length_a   1.000
_cell.length_b   1.000
_cell.length_c   1.000
_cell.angle_alpha   90.00
_cell.angle_beta   90.00
_cell.angle_gamma   90.00
#
_symmetry.space_group_name_H-M   'P 1'
#
loop_
_entity.id
_entity.type
_entity.pdbx_description
1 polymer ?
#
loop_
_entity_poly.entity_id
_entity_poly.type
_entity_poly.pdbx_seq_one_letter_code
_entity_poly.pdbx_strand_id
1 'polypeptide(L)'
;MWLKQLFVENNIDFDKRCKTRIVLGILFAVLGAAAVALSFMAPNLPVLFLEPGYRDSITGFYLGTGCGLIGAGIMTAIKNIRYLKNPELKKKQKIYETDERNRMIGLRCWAYAGYTVMVGLYIGILVGGFISLTVLRTLLAVLGIYAAILLVFKILLQKTM
;
A
#
# COMPACT_ATOMS: atom_id res chain seq x y z
N MET A 1 6.30 -10.65 20.28
CA MET A 1 5.19 -10.15 21.14
C MET A 1 4.29 -9.12 20.42
N TRP A 2 4.81 -8.28 19.51
CA TRP A 2 4.02 -7.30 18.74
C TRP A 2 3.09 -7.90 17.66
N LEU A 3 3.51 -8.97 16.96
CA LEU A 3 2.70 -9.66 15.95
C LEU A 3 1.42 -10.29 16.53
N LYS A 4 1.47 -10.83 17.75
CA LYS A 4 0.27 -11.33 18.45
C LYS A 4 -0.73 -10.20 18.69
N GLN A 5 -0.30 -8.97 19.00
CA GLN A 5 -1.22 -7.84 19.14
C GLN A 5 -1.87 -7.38 17.83
N LEU A 6 -1.23 -7.60 16.68
CA LEU A 6 -1.78 -7.25 15.37
C LEU A 6 -2.81 -8.27 14.86
N PHE A 7 -2.63 -9.55 15.20
CA PHE A 7 -3.42 -10.66 14.66
C PHE A 7 -4.36 -11.36 15.67
N VAL A 8 -4.10 -11.27 16.98
CA VAL A 8 -4.93 -11.87 18.04
C VAL A 8 -5.96 -10.86 18.54
N GLU A 9 -7.20 -11.33 18.68
CA GLU A 9 -8.42 -10.63 19.07
C GLU A 9 -8.38 -10.05 20.50
N ASN A 10 -7.46 -9.10 20.76
CA ASN A 10 -7.60 -8.26 21.94
C ASN A 10 -8.57 -7.11 21.66
N ASN A 11 -9.38 -6.81 22.67
CA ASN A 11 -10.42 -5.77 22.71
C ASN A 11 -10.01 -4.57 21.85
N ILE A 12 -10.65 -4.42 20.68
CA ILE A 12 -10.20 -3.48 19.65
C ILE A 12 -10.34 -2.06 20.19
N ASP A 13 -9.21 -1.47 20.62
CA ASP A 13 -9.11 -0.06 20.96
C ASP A 13 -9.25 0.77 19.67
N PHE A 14 -10.49 1.04 19.29
CA PHE A 14 -10.84 1.79 18.08
C PHE A 14 -10.12 3.15 18.02
N ASP A 15 -9.95 3.81 19.17
CA ASP A 15 -9.24 5.08 19.25
C ASP A 15 -7.75 4.97 18.89
N LYS A 16 -7.08 3.90 19.33
CA LYS A 16 -5.68 3.65 18.95
C LYS A 16 -5.59 3.38 17.45
N ARG A 17 -6.50 2.57 16.89
CA ARG A 17 -6.54 2.32 15.44
C ARG A 17 -6.77 3.59 14.62
N CYS A 18 -7.70 4.45 15.01
CA CYS A 18 -7.92 5.74 14.34
C CYS A 18 -6.68 6.63 14.42
N LYS A 19 -6.01 6.73 15.57
CA LYS A 19 -4.75 7.47 15.70
C LYS A 19 -3.65 6.90 14.80
N THR A 20 -3.48 5.59 14.76
CA THR A 20 -2.52 4.94 13.86
C THR A 20 -2.85 5.21 12.39
N ARG A 21 -4.12 5.17 11.99
CA ARG A 21 -4.53 5.50 10.61
C ARG A 21 -4.30 6.96 10.26
N ILE A 22 -4.42 7.88 11.22
CA ILE A 22 -4.05 9.30 11.02
C ILE A 22 -2.54 9.42 10.80
N VAL A 23 -1.72 8.76 11.63
CA VAL A 23 -0.26 8.76 11.47
C VAL A 23 0.14 8.15 10.12
N LEU A 24 -0.48 7.04 9.71
CA LEU A 24 -0.27 6.44 8.39
C LEU A 24 -0.69 7.39 7.26
N GLY A 25 -1.80 8.10 7.41
CA GLY A 25 -2.24 9.11 6.44
C GLY A 25 -1.24 10.26 6.30
N ILE A 26 -0.69 10.74 7.43
CA ILE A 26 0.37 11.75 7.44
C ILE A 26 1.64 11.20 6.79
N LEU A 27 2.03 9.97 7.09
CA LEU A 27 3.20 9.32 6.50
C LEU A 27 3.05 9.18 4.98
N PHE A 28 1.87 8.79 4.49
CA PHE A 28 1.58 8.78 3.05
C PHE A 28 1.64 10.17 2.42
N ALA A 29 1.16 11.20 3.13
CA ALA A 29 1.27 12.58 2.65
C ALA A 29 2.74 13.05 2.60
N VAL A 30 3.57 12.67 3.58
CA VAL A 30 5.02 12.97 3.58
C VAL A 30 5.72 12.26 2.43
N LEU A 31 5.41 10.97 2.20
CA LEU A 31 5.94 10.23 1.04
C LEU A 31 5.52 10.86 -0.28
N GLY A 32 4.26 11.30 -0.39
CA GLY A 32 3.76 12.00 -1.56
C GLY A 32 4.45 13.36 -1.76
N ALA A 33 4.68 14.12 -0.69
CA ALA A 33 5.43 15.38 -0.74
C ALA A 33 6.89 15.16 -1.16
N ALA A 34 7.52 14.09 -0.69
CA ALA A 34 8.86 13.70 -1.13
C ALA A 34 8.88 13.36 -2.63
N ALA A 35 7.89 12.63 -3.14
CA ALA A 35 7.76 12.34 -4.57
C ALA A 35 7.57 13.62 -5.41
N VAL A 36 6.75 14.56 -4.95
CA VAL A 36 6.58 15.87 -5.61
C VAL A 36 7.89 16.67 -5.57
N ALA A 37 8.60 16.72 -4.45
CA ALA A 37 9.89 17.40 -4.35
C ALA A 37 10.94 16.79 -5.30
N LEU A 38 10.99 15.47 -5.39
CA LEU A 38 11.84 14.76 -6.35
C LEU A 38 11.50 15.12 -7.80
N SER A 39 10.23 15.36 -8.13
CA SER A 39 9.82 15.84 -9.46
C SER A 39 10.44 17.20 -9.82
N PHE A 40 10.57 18.12 -8.85
CA PHE A 40 11.19 19.44 -9.08
C PHE A 40 12.73 19.39 -9.08
N MET A 41 13.31 18.40 -8.40
CA MET A 41 14.77 18.21 -8.32
C MET A 41 15.32 17.32 -9.45
N ALA A 42 14.48 16.47 -10.06
CA ALA A 42 14.82 15.58 -11.16
C ALA A 42 15.53 16.27 -12.35
N PRO A 43 15.24 17.53 -12.72
CA PRO A 43 16.01 18.23 -13.75
C PRO A 43 17.49 18.41 -13.41
N ASN A 44 17.81 18.58 -12.12
CA ASN A 44 19.13 18.96 -11.61
C ASN A 44 19.95 17.79 -11.04
N LEU A 45 19.35 16.61 -10.90
CA LEU A 45 20.06 15.40 -10.46
C LEU A 45 20.82 14.75 -11.65
N PRO A 46 22.05 14.27 -11.45
CA PRO A 46 22.79 13.51 -12.45
C PRO A 46 22.22 12.09 -12.55
N VAL A 47 21.04 11.96 -13.18
CA VAL A 47 20.39 10.66 -13.33
C VAL A 47 20.80 10.02 -14.67
N LEU A 48 21.41 8.84 -14.58
CA LEU A 48 21.87 7.99 -15.68
C LEU A 48 20.68 7.36 -16.41
N PHE A 49 20.14 8.00 -17.46
CA PHE A 49 19.10 7.36 -18.30
C PHE A 49 19.28 7.66 -19.80
N LEU A 50 19.13 6.60 -20.60
CA LEU A 50 19.53 6.48 -22.01
C LEU A 50 18.43 6.82 -23.03
N GLU A 51 17.16 6.99 -22.61
CA GLU A 51 16.02 7.15 -23.54
C GLU A 51 15.55 8.61 -23.70
N PRO A 52 15.37 9.11 -24.93
CA PRO A 52 14.85 10.44 -25.18
C PRO A 52 13.38 10.55 -24.73
N GLY A 53 13.02 11.65 -24.04
CA GLY A 53 11.67 11.86 -23.49
C GLY A 53 11.41 11.24 -22.11
N TYR A 54 12.39 10.56 -21.53
CA TYR A 54 12.28 9.97 -20.19
C TYR A 54 12.04 11.02 -19.09
N ARG A 55 12.68 12.19 -19.19
CA ARG A 55 12.61 13.27 -18.18
C ARG A 55 11.20 13.81 -17.99
N ASP A 56 10.46 14.06 -19.06
CA ASP A 56 9.09 14.57 -18.97
C ASP A 56 8.14 13.51 -18.42
N SER A 57 8.34 12.25 -18.84
CA SER A 57 7.52 11.12 -18.41
C SER A 57 7.69 10.82 -16.92
N ILE A 58 8.93 10.83 -16.40
CA ILE A 58 9.20 10.54 -14.98
C ILE A 58 8.78 11.69 -14.06
N THR A 59 8.93 12.93 -14.53
CA THR A 59 8.46 14.12 -13.82
C THR A 59 6.93 14.07 -13.69
N GLY A 60 6.22 13.81 -14.79
CA GLY A 60 4.76 13.63 -14.75
C GLY A 60 4.32 12.48 -13.84
N PHE A 61 5.04 11.35 -13.84
CA PHE A 61 4.76 10.22 -12.97
C PHE A 61 4.93 10.55 -11.49
N TYR A 62 6.05 11.16 -11.08
CA TYR A 62 6.31 11.52 -9.68
C TYR A 62 5.36 12.62 -9.19
N LEU A 63 5.05 13.60 -10.03
CA LEU A 63 4.07 14.63 -9.70
C LEU A 63 2.67 14.02 -9.52
N GLY A 64 2.21 13.20 -10.47
CA GLY A 64 0.90 12.57 -10.42
C GLY A 64 0.73 11.62 -9.24
N THR A 65 1.69 10.70 -9.05
CA THR A 65 1.66 9.75 -7.92
C THR A 65 1.85 10.45 -6.57
N GLY A 66 2.72 11.46 -6.51
CA GLY A 66 2.94 12.27 -5.31
C GLY A 66 1.68 13.02 -4.87
N CYS A 67 1.03 13.74 -5.80
CA CYS A 67 -0.25 14.41 -5.53
C CYS A 67 -1.34 13.41 -5.12
N GLY A 68 -1.41 12.25 -5.77
CA GLY A 68 -2.36 11.19 -5.41
C GLY A 68 -2.16 10.66 -3.98
N LEU A 69 -0.91 10.41 -3.59
CA LEU A 69 -0.56 9.96 -2.23
C LEU A 69 -0.88 11.03 -1.17
N ILE A 70 -0.61 12.31 -1.47
CA ILE A 70 -0.97 13.43 -0.59
C ILE A 70 -2.50 13.48 -0.40
N GLY A 71 -3.26 13.45 -1.49
CA GLY A 71 -4.73 13.49 -1.43
C GLY A 71 -5.32 12.32 -0.64
N ALA A 72 -4.84 11.10 -0.90
CA ALA A 72 -5.26 9.90 -0.17
C ALA A 72 -4.89 9.95 1.32
N GLY A 73 -3.68 10.44 1.64
CA GLY A 73 -3.20 10.61 3.00
C GLY A 73 -4.06 11.61 3.80
N ILE A 74 -4.33 12.78 3.21
CA ILE A 74 -5.16 13.82 3.81
C ILE A 74 -6.60 13.33 4.01
N MET A 75 -7.23 12.71 3.00
CA MET A 75 -8.59 12.16 3.13
C MET A 75 -8.67 11.12 4.26
N THR A 76 -7.67 10.24 4.35
CA THR A 76 -7.59 9.24 5.41
C THR A 76 -7.47 9.90 6.79
N ALA A 77 -6.61 10.92 6.93
CA ALA A 77 -6.48 11.66 8.18
C ALA A 77 -7.80 12.36 8.57
N ILE A 78 -8.42 13.11 7.65
CA ILE A 78 -9.68 13.83 7.91
C ILE A 78 -10.79 12.86 8.32
N LYS A 79 -10.96 11.74 7.61
CA LYS A 79 -11.98 10.73 7.89
C LYS A 79 -11.83 10.16 9.30
N ASN A 80 -10.61 9.81 9.70
CA ASN A 80 -10.34 9.26 11.04
C ASN A 80 -10.46 10.31 12.15
N ILE A 81 -10.11 11.57 11.90
CA ILE A 81 -10.33 12.67 12.85
C ILE A 81 -11.84 12.89 13.05
N ARG A 82 -12.65 12.84 11.99
CA ARG A 82 -14.12 12.93 12.09
C ARG A 82 -14.71 11.80 12.93
N TYR A 83 -14.20 10.58 12.80
CA TYR A 83 -14.62 9.46 13.64
C TYR A 83 -14.26 9.65 15.11
N LEU A 84 -13.12 10.27 15.43
CA LEU A 84 -12.76 10.55 16.82
C LEU A 84 -13.60 11.69 17.43
N LYS A 85 -13.99 12.68 16.63
CA LYS A 85 -14.79 13.84 17.09
C LYS A 85 -16.26 13.51 17.31
N ASN A 86 -16.87 12.65 16.49
CA ASN A 86 -18.30 12.33 16.56
C ASN A 86 -18.55 10.96 17.21
N PRO A 87 -19.16 10.91 18.41
CA PRO A 87 -19.38 9.66 19.15
C PRO A 87 -20.36 8.70 18.46
N GLU A 88 -21.34 9.19 17.70
CA GLU A 88 -22.28 8.34 16.98
C GLU A 88 -21.61 7.64 15.79
N LEU A 89 -20.85 8.39 14.99
CA LEU A 89 -20.09 7.84 13.86
C LEU A 89 -19.04 6.83 14.34
N LYS A 90 -18.39 7.13 15.46
CA LYS A 90 -17.44 6.22 16.13
C LYS A 90 -18.08 4.88 16.47
N LYS A 91 -19.24 4.90 17.14
CA LYS A 91 -19.96 3.68 17.52
C LYS A 91 -20.38 2.87 16.30
N LYS A 92 -20.97 3.52 15.28
CA LYS A 92 -21.37 2.87 14.02
C LYS A 92 -20.18 2.18 13.34
N GLN A 93 -19.05 2.88 13.20
CA GLN A 93 -17.86 2.33 12.56
C GLN A 93 -17.22 1.21 13.38
N LYS A 94 -17.24 1.31 14.72
CA LYS A 94 -16.75 0.23 15.59
C LYS A 94 -17.56 -1.05 15.42
N ILE A 95 -18.89 -0.95 15.36
CA ILE A 95 -19.78 -2.10 15.13
C ILE A 95 -19.46 -2.72 13.76
N TYR A 96 -19.39 -1.89 12.71
CA TYR A 96 -19.10 -2.35 11.36
C TYR A 96 -17.75 -3.10 11.25
N GLU A 97 -16.70 -2.61 11.90
CA GLU A 97 -15.35 -3.23 11.86
C GLU A 97 -15.20 -4.46 12.77
N THR A 98 -16.06 -4.61 13.78
CA THR A 98 -16.03 -5.76 14.70
C THR A 98 -16.93 -6.89 14.20
N ASP A 99 -17.81 -6.61 13.24
CA ASP A 99 -18.66 -7.60 12.59
C ASP A 99 -17.80 -8.69 11.89
N GLU A 100 -18.01 -9.92 12.31
CA GLU A 100 -17.34 -11.13 11.80
C GLU A 100 -17.51 -11.30 10.30
N ARG A 101 -18.69 -10.95 9.76
CA ARG A 101 -19.00 -11.07 8.33
C ARG A 101 -18.14 -10.12 7.52
N ASN A 102 -18.06 -8.86 7.93
CA ASN A 102 -17.25 -7.85 7.24
C ASN A 102 -15.76 -8.19 7.32
N ARG A 103 -15.31 -8.73 8.46
CA ARG A 103 -13.94 -9.22 8.63
C ARG A 103 -13.61 -10.37 7.66
N MET A 104 -14.50 -11.34 7.53
CA MET A 104 -14.35 -12.46 6.60
C MET A 104 -14.37 -12.02 5.13
N ILE A 105 -15.25 -11.09 4.76
CA ILE A 105 -15.27 -10.49 3.43
C ILE A 105 -13.94 -9.80 3.14
N GLY A 106 -13.45 -8.97 4.07
CA GLY A 106 -12.17 -8.28 3.94
C GLY A 106 -11.01 -9.24 3.71
N LEU A 107 -10.90 -10.30 4.52
CA LEU A 107 -9.85 -11.31 4.36
C LEU A 107 -9.90 -12.01 3.00
N ARG A 108 -11.10 -12.41 2.55
CA ARG A 108 -11.29 -13.04 1.23
C ARG A 108 -10.98 -12.08 0.09
N CYS A 109 -11.38 -10.81 0.19
CA CYS A 109 -11.04 -9.79 -0.79
C CYS A 109 -9.52 -9.63 -0.94
N TRP A 110 -8.79 -9.53 0.18
CA TRP A 110 -7.32 -9.44 0.15
C TRP A 110 -6.67 -10.69 -0.44
N ALA A 111 -7.21 -11.89 -0.12
CA ALA A 111 -6.71 -13.13 -0.70
C ALA A 111 -6.94 -13.18 -2.22
N TYR A 112 -8.16 -12.91 -2.69
CA TYR A 112 -8.48 -12.88 -4.12
C TYR A 112 -7.68 -11.82 -4.88
N ALA A 113 -7.52 -10.62 -4.32
CA ALA A 113 -6.67 -9.59 -4.89
C ALA A 113 -5.20 -10.05 -5.00
N GLY A 114 -4.69 -10.75 -3.99
CA GLY A 114 -3.35 -11.33 -4.05
C GLY A 114 -3.18 -12.33 -5.19
N TYR A 115 -4.12 -13.27 -5.32
CA TYR A 115 -4.09 -14.26 -6.39
C TYR A 115 -4.22 -13.63 -7.79
N THR A 116 -5.12 -12.65 -7.96
CA THR A 116 -5.30 -11.99 -9.26
C THR A 116 -4.08 -11.18 -9.66
N VAL A 117 -3.43 -10.48 -8.72
CA VAL A 117 -2.17 -9.78 -8.96
C VAL A 117 -1.06 -10.76 -9.35
N MET A 118 -0.98 -11.93 -8.71
CA MET A 118 0.01 -12.95 -9.08
C MET A 118 -0.18 -13.44 -10.52
N VAL A 119 -1.44 -13.70 -10.92
CA VAL A 119 -1.77 -14.09 -12.30
C VAL A 119 -1.45 -12.97 -13.28
N GLY A 120 -1.85 -11.73 -12.98
CA GLY A 120 -1.56 -10.57 -13.81
C GLY A 120 -0.06 -10.32 -13.97
N LEU A 121 0.72 -10.51 -12.90
CA LEU A 121 2.18 -10.39 -12.93
C LEU A 121 2.81 -11.47 -13.81
N TYR A 122 2.31 -12.71 -13.76
CA TYR A 122 2.78 -13.79 -14.63
C TYR A 122 2.47 -13.51 -16.11
N ILE A 123 1.28 -13.01 -16.43
CA ILE A 123 0.95 -12.55 -17.80
C ILE A 123 1.92 -11.45 -18.23
N GLY A 124 2.20 -10.48 -17.34
CA GLY A 124 3.19 -9.44 -17.58
C GLY A 124 4.61 -9.99 -17.85
N ILE A 125 5.02 -11.06 -17.17
CA ILE A 125 6.30 -11.75 -17.41
C ILE A 125 6.32 -12.39 -18.80
N LEU A 126 5.24 -13.08 -19.20
CA LEU A 126 5.14 -13.71 -20.51
C LEU A 126 5.25 -12.68 -21.64
N VAL A 127 4.52 -11.56 -21.52
CA VAL A 127 4.56 -10.47 -22.52
C VAL A 127 5.90 -9.73 -22.45
N GLY A 128 6.37 -9.41 -21.24
CA GLY A 128 7.61 -8.66 -21.00
C GLY A 128 8.85 -9.39 -21.52
N GLY A 129 8.84 -10.72 -21.55
CA GLY A 129 9.89 -11.54 -22.15
C GLY A 129 10.11 -11.26 -23.64
N PHE A 130 9.07 -10.86 -24.37
CA PHE A 130 9.19 -10.46 -25.79
C PHE A 130 9.63 -9.00 -25.98
N ILE A 131 9.47 -8.15 -24.95
CA ILE A 131 9.79 -6.73 -25.04
C ILE A 131 11.28 -6.50 -24.74
N SER A 132 11.75 -6.93 -23.57
CA SER A 132 13.17 -6.80 -23.22
C SER A 132 13.58 -7.73 -22.08
N LEU A 133 14.85 -8.14 -22.10
CA LEU A 133 15.42 -8.94 -21.03
C LEU A 133 15.45 -8.19 -19.69
N THR A 134 15.59 -6.86 -19.72
CA THR A 134 15.55 -6.02 -18.53
C THR A 134 14.17 -6.06 -17.87
N VAL A 135 13.09 -5.85 -18.64
CA VAL A 135 11.71 -5.93 -18.14
C VAL A 135 11.39 -7.34 -17.61
N LEU A 136 11.84 -8.38 -18.30
CA LEU A 136 11.66 -9.76 -17.82
C LEU A 136 12.33 -9.97 -16.45
N ARG A 137 13.60 -9.56 -16.30
CA ARG A 137 14.35 -9.71 -15.05
C ARG A 137 13.73 -8.90 -13.91
N THR A 138 13.26 -7.68 -14.17
CA THR A 138 12.62 -6.86 -13.14
C THR A 138 11.29 -7.46 -12.67
N LEU A 139 10.44 -7.92 -13.59
CA LEU A 139 9.17 -8.57 -13.25
C LEU A 139 9.37 -9.89 -12.50
N LEU A 140 10.37 -10.70 -12.89
CA LEU A 140 10.76 -11.91 -12.16
C LEU A 140 11.25 -11.60 -10.73
N ALA A 141 12.04 -10.54 -10.57
CA ALA A 141 12.50 -10.10 -9.24
C ALA A 141 11.31 -9.67 -8.36
N VAL A 142 10.35 -8.92 -8.91
CA VAL A 142 9.13 -8.52 -8.21
C VAL A 142 8.30 -9.74 -7.81
N LEU A 143 8.15 -10.74 -8.70
CA LEU A 143 7.46 -11.99 -8.40
C LEU A 143 8.17 -12.76 -7.26
N GLY A 144 9.50 -12.83 -7.30
CA GLY A 144 10.30 -13.48 -6.25
C GLY A 144 10.13 -12.82 -4.90
N ILE A 145 10.19 -11.48 -4.84
CA ILE A 145 9.95 -10.71 -3.60
C ILE A 145 8.52 -10.93 -3.09
N TYR A 146 7.53 -10.88 -3.98
CA TYR A 146 6.13 -11.12 -3.62
C TYR A 146 5.94 -12.51 -3.01
N ALA A 147 6.50 -13.55 -3.64
CA ALA A 147 6.44 -14.92 -3.14
C ALA A 147 7.16 -15.07 -1.79
N ALA A 148 8.34 -14.46 -1.62
CA ALA A 148 9.07 -14.47 -0.36
C ALA A 148 8.28 -13.81 0.78
N ILE A 149 7.66 -12.66 0.52
CA ILE A 149 6.79 -11.97 1.49
C ILE A 149 5.61 -12.87 1.87
N LEU A 150 4.95 -13.50 0.90
CA LEU A 150 3.85 -14.43 1.15
C LEU A 150 4.29 -15.61 2.01
N LEU A 151 5.46 -16.19 1.75
CA LEU A 151 6.02 -17.28 2.55
C LEU A 151 6.33 -16.83 3.98
N VAL A 152 6.93 -15.65 4.16
CA VAL A 152 7.21 -15.08 5.49
C VAL A 152 5.91 -14.91 6.26
N PHE A 153 4.88 -14.29 5.67
CA PHE A 153 3.58 -14.14 6.34
C PHE A 153 2.92 -15.48 6.64
N LYS A 154 2.99 -16.46 5.73
CA LYS A 154 2.50 -17.81 5.97
C LYS A 154 3.17 -18.45 7.19
N ILE A 155 4.49 -18.41 7.27
CA ILE A 155 5.26 -18.97 8.38
C ILE A 155 4.94 -18.24 9.69
N LEU A 156 4.84 -16.91 9.66
CA LEU A 156 4.51 -16.11 10.85
C LEU A 156 3.11 -16.43 11.37
N LEU A 157 2.11 -16.53 10.48
CA LEU A 157 0.74 -16.85 10.85
C LEU A 157 0.61 -18.29 11.36
N GLN A 158 1.27 -19.27 10.72
CA GLN A 158 1.30 -20.67 11.20
C GLN A 158 1.94 -20.84 12.58
N LYS A 159 2.86 -19.96 12.97
CA LYS A 159 3.46 -19.97 14.31
C LYS A 159 2.62 -19.24 15.36
N THR A 160 1.69 -18.40 14.92
CA THR A 160 0.96 -17.47 15.79
C THR A 160 -0.46 -17.92 16.06
N MET A 161 -1.12 -18.51 15.06
CA MET A 161 -2.44 -19.14 15.12
C MET A 161 -2.28 -20.65 15.32
#